data_AF-A0A960ZAB3-F1
#
_entry.id   AF-A0A960ZAB3-F1
#
_cell.length_a   1.000
_cell.length_b   1.000
_cell.length_c   1.000
_cell.angle_alpha   90.00
_cell.angle_beta   90.00
_cell.angle_gamma   90.00
#
_symmetry.space_group_name_H-M   'P 1'
#
loop_
_entity.id
_entity.type
_entity.pdbx_description
1 polymer ?
#
loop_
_entity_poly.entity_id
_entity_poly.type
_entity_poly.pdbx_seq_one_letter_code
_entity_poly.pdbx_strand_id
1 'polypeptide(L)' 'MIGIFGGSFDPPHLGHKEIILEFWRNFPQAEHLVIVPNYQSPFKKEKATPPNYILEMLSLLLVDLDLHKSIVSRIE' A
#
# COMPACT_ATOMS: atom_id res chain seq x y z
N MET A 1 -17.31 -6.43 -0.01
CA MET A 1 -16.60 -5.51 -0.95
C MET A 1 -15.11 -5.58 -0.70
N ILE A 2 -14.30 -5.54 -1.76
CA ILE A 2 -12.84 -5.53 -1.70
C ILE A 2 -12.32 -4.22 -2.29
N GLY A 3 -11.48 -3.52 -1.54
CA GLY A 3 -10.73 -2.35 -2.02
C GLY A 3 -9.37 -2.75 -2.61
N ILE A 4 -8.90 -2.02 -3.62
CA ILE A 4 -7.56 -2.17 -4.17
C ILE A 4 -6.88 -0.81 -4.13
N PHE A 5 -5.73 -0.73 -3.47
CA PHE A 5 -4.89 0.46 -3.45
C PHE A 5 -3.53 0.16 -4.09
N GLY A 6 -3.44 0.50 -5.38
CA GLY A 6 -2.21 0.38 -6.16
C GLY A 6 -1.43 1.69 -6.20
N GLY A 7 -0.12 1.58 -6.39
CA GLY A 7 0.76 2.75 -6.48
C GLY A 7 2.23 2.37 -6.59
N SER A 8 3.08 3.39 -6.70
CA SER A 8 4.53 3.20 -6.74
C SER A 8 5.11 2.87 -5.37
N PHE A 9 4.59 3.49 -4.30
CA PHE A 9 5.12 3.36 -2.93
C PHE A 9 6.66 3.51 -2.87
N ASP A 10 7.23 4.39 -3.69
CA ASP A 10 8.68 4.58 -3.85
C ASP A 10 9.07 6.01 -3.45
N PRO A 11 9.38 6.27 -2.16
CA PRO A 11 9.24 5.37 -1.00
C PRO A 11 7.82 5.42 -0.36
N PRO A 12 7.46 4.46 0.51
CA PRO A 12 6.24 4.55 1.33
C PRO A 12 6.34 5.75 2.28
N HIS A 13 5.21 6.40 2.57
CA HIS A 13 5.17 7.62 3.38
C HIS A 13 3.78 7.84 4.00
N LEU A 14 3.64 8.83 4.88
CA LEU A 14 2.40 9.07 5.63
C LEU A 14 1.16 9.29 4.77
N GLY A 15 1.28 9.94 3.60
CA GLY A 15 0.17 10.05 2.66
C GLY A 15 -0.42 8.69 2.22
N HIS A 16 0.42 7.66 2.00
CA HIS A 16 -0.08 6.31 1.70
C HIS A 16 -0.83 5.71 2.89
N LYS A 17 -0.32 5.95 4.11
CA LYS A 17 -0.95 5.50 5.36
C LYS A 17 -2.32 6.14 5.56
N GLU A 18 -2.44 7.44 5.29
CA GLU A 18 -3.70 8.16 5.45
C GLU A 18 -4.78 7.62 4.50
N ILE A 19 -4.44 7.29 3.25
CA ILE A 19 -5.37 6.68 2.30
C ILE A 19 -5.89 5.33 2.81
N ILE A 20 -5.02 4.51 3.42
CA ILE A 20 -5.41 3.22 4.01
C ILE A 20 -6.38 3.43 5.18
N LEU A 21 -6.10 4.41 6.05
CA LEU A 21 -6.97 4.74 7.18
C LEU A 21 -8.31 5.29 6.70
N GLU A 22 -8.30 6.17 5.71
CA GLU A 22 -9.49 6.78 5.13
C GLU A 22 -10.38 5.74 4.46
N PHE A 23 -9.81 4.74 3.78
CA PHE A 23 -10.57 3.61 3.25
C PHE A 23 -11.35 2.90 4.36
N TRP A 24 -10.71 2.53 5.46
CA TRP A 24 -11.37 1.83 6.56
C TRP A 24 -12.40 2.69 7.31
N ARG A 25 -12.17 4.01 7.41
CA ARG A 25 -13.13 4.96 7.97
C ARG A 25 -14.40 5.07 7.12
N ASN A 26 -14.26 5.11 5.81
CA ASN A 26 -15.40 5.24 4.89
C ASN A 26 -16.10 3.91 4.60
N PHE A 27 -15.37 2.79 4.67
CA PHE A 27 -15.87 1.46 4.33
C PHE A 27 -15.60 0.45 5.44
N PRO A 28 -16.17 0.64 6.65
CA PRO A 28 -15.90 -0.22 7.81
C PRO A 28 -16.36 -1.68 7.62
N GLN A 29 -17.28 -1.92 6.68
CA GLN A 29 -17.81 -3.25 6.33
C GLN A 29 -17.09 -3.89 5.14
N ALA A 30 -16.01 -3.28 4.63
CA ALA A 30 -15.20 -3.93 3.61
C ALA A 30 -14.59 -5.23 4.16
N GLU A 31 -14.47 -6.23 3.27
CA GLU A 31 -13.90 -7.53 3.61
C GLU A 31 -12.38 -7.44 3.62
N HIS A 32 -11.82 -6.82 2.58
CA HIS A 32 -10.38 -6.67 2.41
C HIS A 32 -10.00 -5.34 1.76
N LEU A 33 -8.79 -4.89 2.08
CA LEU A 33 -8.06 -3.89 1.30
C LEU A 33 -6.76 -4.53 0.79
N VAL A 34 -6.64 -4.67 -0.52
CA VAL A 34 -5.42 -5.18 -1.17
C VAL A 34 -4.52 -4.01 -1.52
N ILE A 35 -3.36 -3.93 -0.88
CA ILE A 35 -2.34 -2.93 -1.14
C ILE A 35 -1.33 -3.52 -2.12
N VAL A 36 -1.15 -2.86 -3.25
CA VAL A 36 -0.28 -3.33 -4.34
C VAL A 36 0.86 -2.34 -4.57
N PRO A 37 1.98 -2.50 -3.83
CA PRO A 37 3.14 -1.62 -3.94
C PRO A 37 4.07 -2.09 -5.04
N ASN A 38 3.69 -1.91 -6.31
CA ASN A 38 4.65 -2.16 -7.39
C ASN A 38 4.32 -1.53 -8.76
N TYR A 39 3.46 -0.52 -8.87
CA TYR A 39 3.22 0.09 -10.19
C TYR A 39 4.36 1.04 -10.58
N GLN A 40 4.99 0.83 -11.74
CA GLN A 40 5.90 1.81 -12.34
C GLN A 40 5.06 3.02 -12.76
N SER A 41 5.32 4.20 -12.18
CA SER A 41 4.65 5.41 -12.64
C SER A 41 4.95 5.61 -14.13
N PRO A 42 3.95 5.90 -14.99
CA PRO A 42 4.17 6.14 -16.41
C PRO A 42 5.10 7.36 -16.66
N PHE A 43 5.30 8.19 -15.63
CA PHE A 43 6.15 9.37 -15.67
C PHE A 43 7.57 9.13 -15.10
N LYS A 44 7.86 7.94 -14.54
CA LYS A 44 9.19 7.58 -14.02
C LYS A 44 9.83 6.51 -14.91
N LYS A 45 11.00 6.80 -15.48
CA LYS A 45 11.74 5.87 -16.34
C LYS A 45 12.28 4.65 -15.59
N GLU A 46 12.69 4.83 -14.33
CA GLU A 46 13.23 3.77 -13.48
C GLU A 46 12.74 3.96 -12.03
N LYS A 47 12.56 2.85 -11.30
CA LYS A 47 12.32 2.90 -9.85
C LYS A 47 13.65 3.12 -9.14
N ALA A 48 13.65 4.03 -8.17
CA ALA A 48 14.84 4.31 -7.37
C ALA A 48 15.04 3.24 -6.29
N THR A 49 13.93 2.70 -5.76
CA THR A 49 13.97 1.73 -4.66
C THR A 49 13.67 0.31 -5.16
N PRO A 50 14.54 -0.67 -4.89
CA PRO A 50 14.25 -2.09 -5.12
C PRO A 50 12.93 -2.56 -4.46
N PRO A 51 12.15 -3.44 -5.10
CA PRO A 51 10.85 -3.88 -4.59
C PRO A 51 10.87 -4.53 -3.18
N ASN A 52 12.00 -5.12 -2.77
CA ASN A 52 12.21 -5.64 -1.41
C ASN A 52 12.20 -4.53 -0.37
N TYR A 53 12.96 -3.46 -0.59
CA TYR A 53 13.00 -2.34 0.34
C TYR A 53 11.68 -1.57 0.42
N ILE A 54 10.96 -1.43 -0.69
CA ILE A 54 9.59 -0.85 -0.67
C ILE A 54 8.69 -1.64 0.29
N LEU A 55 8.83 -2.96 0.29
CA LEU A 55 7.92 -3.87 1.00
C LEU A 55 8.29 -3.91 2.49
N GLU A 56 9.58 -3.91 2.81
CA GLU A 56 10.07 -3.74 4.18
C GLU A 56 9.64 -2.39 4.77
N MET A 57 9.84 -1.29 4.03
CA MET A 57 9.41 0.05 4.46
C MET A 57 7.89 0.14 4.64
N LEU A 58 7.11 -0.51 3.76
CA LEU A 58 5.66 -0.54 3.88
C LEU A 58 5.23 -1.35 5.12
N SER A 59 5.90 -2.47 5.39
CA SER A 59 5.67 -3.24 6.62
C SER A 59 5.95 -2.40 7.87
N LEU A 60 7.02 -1.59 7.86
CA LEU A 60 7.34 -0.69 8.97
C LEU A 60 6.33 0.45 9.10
N LEU A 61 5.85 1.02 7.97
CA LEU A 61 4.88 2.11 7.97
C LEU A 61 3.52 1.71 8.56
N LEU A 62 3.15 0.44 8.42
CA LEU A 62 1.85 -0.10 8.80
C LEU A 62 1.88 -0.92 10.10
N VAL A 63 3.04 -1.06 10.75
CA VAL A 63 3.23 -1.95 11.91
C VAL A 63 2.34 -1.60 13.10
N ASP A 64 1.96 -0.33 13.24
CA ASP A 64 1.13 0.19 14.33
C ASP A 64 -0.37 0.19 14.00
N LEU A 65 -0.76 -0.28 12.81
CA LEU A 65 -2.15 -0.33 12.40
C LEU A 65 -2.71 -1.75 12.59
N ASP A 66 -3.85 -1.85 13.27
CA ASP A 66 -4.64 -3.09 13.34
C ASP A 66 -5.35 -3.32 11.99
N LEU A 67 -4.60 -3.87 11.03
CA LEU A 67 -5.04 -4.12 9.67
C LEU A 67 -5.26 -5.61 9.41
N HIS A 68 -5.94 -6.32 10.31
CA HIS A 68 -6.25 -7.75 10.16
C HIS A 68 -7.00 -8.10 8.84
N LYS A 69 -7.54 -7.11 8.13
CA LYS A 69 -8.20 -7.24 6.82
C LYS A 69 -7.40 -6.67 5.64
N SER A 70 -6.25 -6.04 5.85
CA SER A 70 -5.41 -5.56 4.74
C SER A 70 -4.39 -6.60 4.31
N ILE A 71 -4.26 -6.77 3.00
CA ILE A 71 -3.33 -7.72 2.40
C ILE A 71 -2.34 -6.91 1.56
N VAL A 72 -1.05 -7.04 1.85
CA VAL A 72 0.01 -6.47 1.01
C VAL A 72 0.44 -7.55 0.01
N SER A 73 0.23 -7.29 -1.29
CA SER A 73 0.55 -8.22 -2.36
C SER A 73 1.41 -7.57 -3.43
N ARG A 74 2.43 -8.28 -3.93
CA ARG A 74 3.16 -7.86 -5.12
C ARG A 74 2.46 -8.41 -6.36
N ILE A 75 2.38 -7.60 -7.40
CA ILE A 75 2.14 -8.08 -8.75
C ILE A 75 3.51 -8.13 -9.43
N GLU A 76 3.88 -9.33 -9.90
CA GLU A 76 5.04 -9.58 -10.77
C GLU A 76 4.79 -9.04 -12.17
#